data_AF-A0A938GR80-F1
#
_entry.id   AF-A0A938GR80-F1
#
_cell.length_a   1.000
_cell.length_b   1.000
_cell.length_c   1.000
_cell.angle_alpha   90.00
_cell.angle_beta   90.00
_cell.angle_gamma   90.00
#
_symmetry.space_group_name_H-M   'P 1'
#
loop_
_entity.id
_entity.type
_entity.pdbx_description
1 polymer ?
#
loop_
_entity_poly.entity_id
_entity_poly.type
_entity_poly.pdbx_seq_one_letter_code
_entity_poly.pdbx_strand_id
1 'polypeptide(L)'
;MKRNPSHRHSGGSGPRSRFKLREGHARRPVDGVFTPDDFLAALDGPVAPPVPQPLDARTIQPVVRRLERVAADYLAGAPRVGVQLDLEDLDFVIARLISESQGLVQLPAFAEDTKGFFLAGLYDELLREPSNIFHQIEVSEESVRLEAMTAEFWRACLQAWRIRLPRQATSRPTSPEP
;
A
#
# COMPACT_ATOMS: atom_id res chain seq x y z
N MET A 1 10.68 -58.66 9.00
CA MET A 1 12.16 -58.64 8.83
C MET A 1 12.64 -57.22 9.09
N LYS A 2 13.45 -57.01 10.15
CA LYS A 2 14.84 -56.50 10.12
C LYS A 2 14.96 -55.03 9.63
N ARG A 3 15.60 -54.04 10.28
CA ARG A 3 16.37 -53.86 11.51
C ARG A 3 16.51 -52.33 11.70
N ASN A 4 16.43 -51.83 12.94
CA ASN A 4 17.12 -50.59 13.38
C ASN A 4 18.63 -50.91 13.60
N PRO A 5 19.54 -50.01 14.00
CA PRO A 5 19.74 -48.56 13.79
C PRO A 5 21.22 -48.29 13.34
N SER A 6 21.67 -47.03 13.18
CA SER A 6 23.09 -46.68 13.44
C SER A 6 23.31 -45.18 13.61
N HIS A 7 23.79 -44.84 14.81
CA HIS A 7 24.50 -43.61 15.15
C HIS A 7 25.74 -43.41 14.27
N ARG A 8 26.07 -42.14 13.99
CA ARG A 8 27.48 -41.69 13.96
C ARG A 8 27.60 -40.26 14.46
N HIS A 9 28.19 -40.13 15.63
CA HIS A 9 28.90 -38.94 16.08
C HIS A 9 30.23 -38.82 15.33
N SER A 10 30.56 -37.61 14.89
CA SER A 10 31.92 -37.06 14.67
C SER A 10 31.68 -35.59 14.34
N GLY A 11 32.02 -34.62 15.18
CA GLY A 11 33.40 -34.29 15.56
C GLY A 11 33.87 -33.17 14.62
N GLY A 12 33.58 -31.91 14.97
CA GLY A 12 33.83 -30.76 14.11
C GLY A 12 34.29 -29.55 14.92
N SER A 13 35.55 -29.60 15.29
CA SER A 13 36.44 -28.53 15.77
C SER A 13 35.95 -27.10 15.50
N GLY A 14 35.75 -26.33 16.57
CA GLY A 14 35.32 -24.94 16.50
C GLY A 14 36.44 -23.98 16.04
N PRO A 15 36.09 -22.90 15.33
CA PRO A 15 36.98 -21.76 15.19
C PRO A 15 36.89 -20.89 16.45
N ARG A 16 38.02 -20.78 17.16
CA ARG A 16 38.23 -19.78 18.21
C ARG A 16 38.10 -18.37 17.60
N SER A 17 36.94 -17.75 17.78
CA SER A 17 36.78 -16.31 17.54
C SER A 17 37.66 -15.53 18.52
N ARG A 18 38.79 -15.02 18.03
CA ARG A 18 39.51 -13.92 18.67
C ARG A 18 38.70 -12.65 18.43
N PHE A 19 37.75 -12.36 19.33
CA PHE A 19 37.26 -11.00 19.49
C PHE A 19 38.40 -10.16 20.07
N LYS A 20 39.09 -9.40 19.22
CA LYS A 20 39.86 -8.25 19.68
C LYS A 20 38.84 -7.23 20.19
N LEU A 21 38.74 -7.08 21.51
CA LEU A 21 38.19 -5.86 22.10
C LEU A 21 39.03 -4.70 21.56
N ARG A 22 38.45 -3.95 20.62
CA ARG A 22 38.98 -2.67 20.20
C ARG A 22 38.48 -1.66 21.22
N GLU A 23 39.26 -1.49 22.28
CA GLU A 23 39.15 -0.32 23.16
C GLU A 23 39.32 0.94 22.32
N GLY A 24 38.38 1.88 22.47
CA GLY A 24 38.38 3.13 21.72
C GLY A 24 37.00 3.60 21.31
N HIS A 25 36.04 3.64 22.24
CA HIS A 25 34.95 4.60 22.16
C HIS A 25 35.13 5.55 23.33
N ALA A 26 35.78 6.68 23.04
CA ALA A 26 35.65 7.87 23.84
C ALA A 26 34.16 8.26 23.79
N ARG A 27 33.37 7.76 24.75
CA ARG A 27 32.06 8.31 25.05
C ARG A 27 32.31 9.76 25.45
N ARG A 28 31.89 10.70 24.61
CA ARG A 28 31.79 12.10 25.02
C ARG A 28 30.92 12.15 26.29
N PRO A 29 31.31 12.92 27.30
CA PRO A 29 30.44 13.16 28.44
C PRO A 29 29.20 13.88 27.93
N VAL A 30 28.03 13.25 28.06
CA VAL A 30 26.75 13.92 27.91
C VAL A 30 26.43 14.62 29.23
N ASP A 31 27.23 15.65 29.55
CA ASP A 31 26.94 16.61 30.61
C ASP A 31 25.99 17.70 30.09
N GLY A 32 24.86 17.26 29.55
CA GLY A 32 23.76 18.11 29.14
C GLY A 32 22.50 17.60 29.81
N VAL A 33 22.02 18.34 30.81
CA VAL A 33 20.67 18.14 31.36
C VAL A 33 19.71 18.34 30.20
N PHE A 34 19.18 17.25 29.67
CA PHE A 34 18.17 17.30 28.62
C PHE A 34 16.90 17.88 29.26
N THR A 35 16.62 19.16 29.02
CA THR A 35 15.44 19.81 29.58
C THR A 35 14.23 19.57 28.68
N PRO A 36 13.00 19.53 29.22
CA PRO A 36 11.78 19.48 28.42
C PRO A 36 11.69 20.62 27.39
N ASP A 37 12.28 21.78 27.71
CA ASP A 37 12.37 22.93 26.80
C ASP A 37 13.30 22.68 25.60
N ASP A 38 14.38 21.90 25.77
CA ASP A 38 15.25 21.51 24.65
C ASP A 38 14.52 20.61 23.65
N PHE A 39 13.62 19.74 24.15
CA PHE A 39 12.78 18.89 23.30
C PHE A 39 11.76 19.72 22.52
N LEU A 40 11.11 20.70 23.16
CA LEU A 40 10.15 21.60 22.50
C LEU A 40 10.84 22.50 21.47
N ALA A 41 12.03 23.04 21.79
CA ALA A 41 12.82 23.84 20.85
C ALA A 41 13.32 23.02 19.64
N ALA A 42 13.57 21.72 19.81
CA ALA A 42 13.94 20.81 18.72
C ALA A 42 12.75 20.48 17.78
N LEU A 43 11.50 20.62 18.24
CA LEU A 43 10.30 20.42 17.43
C LEU A 43 9.90 21.66 16.62
N ASP A 44 10.36 22.86 17.02
CA ASP A 44 10.02 24.16 16.40
C ASP A 44 11.05 24.63 15.35
N GLY A 45 12.05 23.80 15.03
CA GLY A 45 12.95 24.09 13.90
C GLY A 45 12.15 24.15 12.59
N PRO A 46 12.46 25.06 11.65
CA PRO A 46 11.80 25.12 10.36
C PRO A 46 12.05 23.81 9.62
N VAL A 47 11.09 22.89 9.67
CA VAL A 47 11.08 21.70 8.84
C VAL A 47 10.88 22.18 7.42
N ALA A 48 11.94 22.15 6.62
CA ALA A 48 11.84 22.45 5.20
C ALA A 48 10.72 21.57 4.62
N PRO A 49 9.80 22.15 3.82
CA PRO A 49 8.74 21.35 3.22
C PRO A 49 9.39 20.22 2.42
N PRO A 50 8.89 18.97 2.55
CA PRO A 50 9.44 17.86 1.79
C PRO A 50 9.39 18.21 0.31
N VAL A 51 10.54 18.07 -0.37
CA VAL A 51 10.61 18.29 -1.82
C VAL A 51 9.72 17.24 -2.48
N PRO A 52 8.77 17.62 -3.35
CA PRO A 52 7.91 16.67 -4.04
C PRO A 52 8.78 15.68 -4.83
N GLN A 53 8.79 14.42 -4.41
CA GLN A 53 9.47 13.38 -5.17
C GLN A 53 8.62 12.97 -6.37
N PRO A 54 9.23 12.76 -7.55
CA PRO A 54 8.49 12.24 -8.70
C PRO A 54 7.88 10.88 -8.35
N LEU A 55 6.61 10.70 -8.72
CA LEU A 55 5.85 9.48 -8.49
C LEU A 55 6.48 8.31 -9.30
N ASP A 56 7.26 7.46 -8.63
CA ASP A 56 7.90 6.29 -9.24
C ASP A 56 6.94 5.08 -9.28
N ALA A 57 7.02 4.29 -10.35
CA ALA A 57 6.30 3.02 -10.47
C ALA A 57 6.62 2.06 -9.31
N ARG A 58 7.84 2.13 -8.75
CA ARG A 58 8.24 1.28 -7.62
C ARG A 58 7.45 1.55 -6.34
N THR A 59 6.98 2.79 -6.14
CA THR A 59 6.16 3.15 -4.97
C THR A 59 4.67 2.95 -5.24
N ILE A 60 4.21 3.14 -6.48
CA ILE A 60 2.80 2.95 -6.88
C ILE A 60 2.40 1.46 -6.89
N GLN A 61 3.25 0.57 -7.40
CA GLN A 61 2.89 -0.83 -7.66
C GLN A 61 2.44 -1.63 -6.42
N PRO A 62 3.10 -1.51 -5.25
CA PRO A 62 2.64 -2.18 -4.03
C PRO A 62 1.23 -1.75 -3.61
N VAL A 63 0.92 -0.45 -3.73
CA VAL A 63 -0.41 0.09 -3.42
C VAL A 63 -1.44 -0.44 -4.40
N VAL A 64 -1.17 -0.40 -5.70
CA VAL A 64 -2.08 -0.96 -6.71
C VAL A 64 -2.39 -2.43 -6.45
N ARG A 65 -1.37 -3.26 -6.14
CA ARG A 65 -1.57 -4.68 -5.81
C ARG A 65 -2.45 -4.89 -4.57
N ARG A 66 -2.35 -3.99 -3.59
CA ARG A 66 -3.20 -4.03 -2.41
C ARG A 66 -4.65 -3.71 -2.77
N LEU A 67 -4.88 -2.67 -3.58
CA LEU A 67 -6.23 -2.32 -4.06
C LEU A 67 -6.85 -3.44 -4.88
N GLU A 68 -6.07 -4.07 -5.77
CA GLU A 68 -6.49 -5.25 -6.53
C GLU A 68 -6.96 -6.39 -5.61
N ARG A 69 -6.27 -6.61 -4.49
CA ARG A 69 -6.65 -7.64 -3.50
C ARG A 69 -7.93 -7.27 -2.76
N VAL A 70 -8.02 -6.04 -2.23
CA VAL A 70 -9.22 -5.56 -1.53
C VAL A 70 -10.45 -5.69 -2.43
N ALA A 71 -10.34 -5.25 -3.69
CA ALA A 71 -11.41 -5.40 -4.65
C ALA A 71 -11.72 -6.87 -4.97
N ALA A 72 -10.72 -7.71 -5.19
CA ALA A 72 -10.94 -9.13 -5.45
C ALA A 72 -11.67 -9.83 -4.29
N ASP A 73 -11.26 -9.56 -3.04
CA ASP A 73 -11.87 -10.11 -1.84
C ASP A 73 -13.33 -9.65 -1.70
N TYR A 74 -13.59 -8.37 -1.98
CA TYR A 74 -14.93 -7.80 -1.95
C TYR A 74 -15.83 -8.39 -3.06
N LEU A 75 -15.32 -8.44 -4.31
CA LEU A 75 -16.03 -9.01 -5.46
C LEU A 75 -16.35 -10.50 -5.28
N ALA A 76 -15.46 -11.26 -4.64
CA ALA A 76 -15.71 -12.67 -4.31
C ALA A 76 -16.91 -12.87 -3.35
N GLY A 77 -17.30 -11.83 -2.60
CA GLY A 77 -18.49 -11.83 -1.75
C GLY A 77 -19.81 -11.60 -2.50
N ALA A 78 -19.79 -10.92 -3.65
CA ALA A 78 -20.99 -10.50 -4.39
C ALA A 78 -21.95 -11.65 -4.76
N PRO A 79 -21.47 -12.82 -5.24
CA PRO A 79 -22.36 -13.92 -5.62
C PRO A 79 -23.20 -14.46 -4.47
N ARG A 80 -22.74 -14.31 -3.21
CA ARG A 80 -23.46 -14.81 -2.02
C ARG A 80 -24.76 -14.05 -1.75
N VAL A 81 -24.88 -12.84 -2.29
CA VAL A 81 -26.08 -12.00 -2.19
C VAL A 81 -26.82 -11.88 -3.53
N GLY A 82 -26.48 -12.72 -4.50
CA GLY A 82 -27.11 -12.73 -5.82
C GLY A 82 -26.71 -11.56 -6.73
N VAL A 83 -25.61 -10.86 -6.42
CA VAL A 83 -25.08 -9.78 -7.25
C VAL A 83 -23.97 -10.31 -8.14
N GLN A 84 -24.05 -10.01 -9.43
CA GLN A 84 -22.97 -10.19 -10.39
C GLN A 84 -22.35 -8.84 -10.69
N LEU A 85 -21.04 -8.74 -10.47
CA LEU A 85 -20.26 -7.56 -10.82
C LEU A 85 -19.28 -7.93 -11.93
N ASP A 86 -19.15 -7.03 -12.89
CA ASP A 86 -18.22 -7.14 -14.00
C ASP A 86 -17.08 -6.12 -13.91
N LEU A 87 -16.27 -6.05 -14.97
CA LEU A 87 -15.16 -5.11 -15.05
C LEU A 87 -15.62 -3.66 -15.28
N GLU A 88 -16.80 -3.45 -15.86
CA GLU A 88 -17.35 -2.10 -16.08
C GLU A 88 -17.80 -1.50 -14.74
N ASP A 89 -18.37 -2.33 -13.87
CA ASP A 89 -18.70 -1.95 -12.49
C ASP A 89 -17.47 -1.52 -11.69
N LEU A 90 -16.37 -2.26 -11.83
CA LEU A 90 -15.11 -1.92 -11.18
C LEU A 90 -14.50 -0.64 -11.77
N ASP A 91 -14.52 -0.48 -13.10
CA ASP A 91 -14.07 0.75 -13.76
C ASP A 91 -14.89 1.96 -13.31
N PHE A 92 -16.20 1.79 -13.17
CA PHE A 92 -17.11 2.82 -12.65
C PHE A 92 -16.71 3.27 -11.24
N VAL A 93 -16.49 2.34 -10.31
CA VAL A 93 -16.07 2.67 -8.94
C VAL A 93 -14.73 3.41 -8.94
N ILE A 94 -13.74 2.92 -9.70
CA ILE A 94 -12.42 3.57 -9.79
C ILE A 94 -12.53 4.98 -10.38
N ALA A 95 -13.37 5.19 -11.41
CA ALA A 95 -13.60 6.50 -11.99
C ALA A 95 -14.16 7.50 -10.97
N ARG A 96 -15.06 7.04 -10.09
CA ARG A 96 -15.61 7.86 -8.99
C ARG A 96 -14.54 8.19 -7.95
N LEU A 97 -13.71 7.23 -7.54
CA LEU A 97 -12.59 7.49 -6.62
C LEU A 97 -11.58 8.49 -7.19
N ILE A 98 -11.30 8.42 -8.49
CA ILE A 98 -10.44 9.40 -9.18
C ILE A 98 -11.06 10.79 -9.12
N SER A 99 -12.36 10.91 -9.39
CA SER A 99 -13.08 12.19 -9.33
C SER A 99 -13.08 12.77 -7.92
N GLU A 100 -13.34 11.93 -6.91
CA GLU A 100 -13.28 12.32 -5.49
C GLU A 100 -11.89 12.84 -5.10
N SER A 101 -10.82 12.17 -5.55
CA SER A 101 -9.43 12.60 -5.31
C SER A 101 -9.10 13.97 -5.91
N GLN A 102 -9.92 14.48 -6.83
CA GLN A 102 -9.78 15.81 -7.44
C GLN A 102 -10.52 16.89 -6.65
N GLY A 103 -11.17 16.54 -5.54
CA GLY A 103 -12.03 17.46 -4.78
C GLY A 103 -13.35 17.74 -5.49
N LEU A 104 -13.76 16.90 -6.44
CA LEU A 104 -15.09 16.99 -7.05
C LEU A 104 -16.10 16.38 -6.07
N VAL A 105 -16.62 17.21 -5.16
CA VAL A 105 -17.48 16.85 -4.00
C VAL A 105 -18.89 16.33 -4.39
N GLN A 106 -19.07 15.81 -5.60
CA GLN A 106 -20.33 15.17 -5.94
C GLN A 106 -20.30 13.73 -5.42
N LEU A 107 -21.06 13.51 -4.34
CA LEU A 107 -21.32 12.17 -3.82
C LEU A 107 -21.68 11.25 -4.99
N PRO A 108 -21.01 10.09 -5.14
CA PRO A 108 -21.34 9.18 -6.22
C PRO A 108 -22.79 8.73 -6.09
N ALA A 109 -23.58 9.02 -7.12
CA ALA A 109 -24.92 8.49 -7.24
C ALA A 109 -24.83 7.03 -7.69
N PHE A 110 -25.04 6.11 -6.77
CA PHE A 110 -25.26 4.69 -7.05
C PHE A 110 -26.75 4.43 -7.25
N ALA A 111 -27.10 3.39 -8.01
CA ALA A 111 -28.48 2.97 -8.16
C ALA A 111 -29.05 2.52 -6.80
N GLU A 112 -30.34 2.74 -6.57
CA GLU A 112 -31.04 2.29 -5.35
C GLU A 112 -31.47 0.80 -5.44
N ASP A 113 -30.63 -0.02 -6.06
CA ASP A 113 -30.81 -1.46 -6.20
C ASP A 113 -29.69 -2.23 -5.47
N THR A 114 -29.86 -3.55 -5.33
CA THR A 114 -28.90 -4.40 -4.61
C THR A 114 -27.48 -4.26 -5.17
N LYS A 115 -27.35 -4.07 -6.50
CA LYS A 115 -26.06 -3.89 -7.17
C LYS A 115 -25.43 -2.55 -6.77
N GLY A 116 -26.19 -1.47 -6.81
CA GLY A 116 -25.74 -0.14 -6.41
C GLY A 116 -25.34 -0.06 -4.94
N PHE A 117 -26.06 -0.72 -4.02
CA PHE A 117 -25.63 -0.86 -2.63
C PHE A 117 -24.29 -1.59 -2.50
N PHE A 118 -24.08 -2.64 -3.30
CA PHE A 118 -22.82 -3.37 -3.28
C PHE A 118 -21.65 -2.52 -3.81
N LEU A 119 -21.87 -1.76 -4.88
CA LEU A 119 -20.88 -0.82 -5.45
C LEU A 119 -20.58 0.35 -4.52
N ALA A 120 -21.58 0.87 -3.81
CA ALA A 120 -21.39 1.90 -2.79
C ALA A 120 -20.48 1.38 -1.67
N GLY A 121 -20.70 0.15 -1.19
CA GLY A 121 -19.84 -0.45 -0.18
C GLY A 121 -18.40 -0.71 -0.69
N LEU A 122 -18.22 -1.11 -1.95
CA LEU A 122 -16.88 -1.24 -2.55
C LEU A 122 -16.17 0.12 -2.63
N TYR A 123 -16.91 1.15 -3.03
CA TYR A 123 -16.41 2.53 -3.07
C TYR A 123 -15.96 2.99 -1.67
N ASP A 124 -16.79 2.79 -0.65
CA ASP A 124 -16.48 3.18 0.73
C ASP A 124 -15.26 2.42 1.28
N GLU A 125 -15.15 1.13 0.97
CA GLU A 125 -14.01 0.32 1.41
C GLU A 125 -12.70 0.83 0.79
N LEU A 126 -12.70 1.07 -0.53
CA LEU A 126 -11.54 1.60 -1.24
C LEU A 126 -11.24 3.06 -0.87
N LEU A 127 -12.24 3.87 -0.52
CA LEU A 127 -12.07 5.26 -0.08
C LEU A 127 -11.33 5.36 1.26
N ARG A 128 -11.41 4.32 2.10
CA ARG A 128 -10.71 4.27 3.40
C ARG A 128 -9.26 3.81 3.27
N GLU A 129 -8.92 3.07 2.23
CA GLU A 129 -7.57 2.54 2.02
C GLU A 129 -6.45 3.58 2.10
N PRO A 130 -6.63 4.83 1.62
CA PRO A 130 -5.61 5.85 1.79
C PRO A 130 -5.16 6.15 3.21
N SER A 131 -6.06 6.02 4.17
CA SER A 131 -5.74 6.20 5.59
C SER A 131 -4.99 5.01 6.17
N ASN A 132 -5.03 3.85 5.49
CA ASN A 132 -4.41 2.60 5.92
C ASN A 132 -3.01 2.38 5.30
N ILE A 133 -2.54 3.29 4.45
CA ILE A 133 -1.30 3.15 3.69
C ILE A 133 -0.38 4.33 4.01
N PHE A 134 0.73 4.03 4.68
CA PHE A 134 1.86 4.95 4.83
C PHE A 134 2.89 4.63 3.75
N HIS A 135 3.47 5.68 3.17
CA HIS A 135 4.57 5.52 2.23
C HIS A 135 5.85 6.09 2.81
N GLN A 136 6.97 5.44 2.49
CA GLN A 136 8.29 5.86 2.90
C GLN A 136 8.84 6.89 1.93
N ILE A 137 9.19 8.06 2.44
CA ILE A 137 9.91 9.10 1.71
C ILE A 137 11.33 9.14 2.28
N GLU A 138 12.33 8.93 1.45
CA GLU A 138 13.73 9.18 1.81
C GLU A 138 13.95 10.70 1.91
N VAL A 139 14.21 11.20 3.12
CA VAL A 139 14.46 12.62 3.38
C VAL A 139 15.97 12.92 3.33
N SER A 140 16.80 11.91 3.58
CA SER A 140 18.27 11.93 3.42
C SER A 140 18.83 10.51 3.30
N GLU A 141 20.12 10.35 2.98
CA GLU A 141 20.80 9.03 2.89
C GLU A 141 20.62 8.14 4.14
N GLU A 142 20.36 8.75 5.30
CA GLU A 142 20.16 8.04 6.58
C GLU A 142 18.75 8.20 7.21
N SER A 143 17.79 8.87 6.54
CA SER A 143 16.47 9.11 7.14
C SER A 143 15.31 8.80 6.20
N VAL A 144 14.40 7.96 6.70
CA VAL A 144 13.14 7.58 6.03
C VAL A 144 12.00 8.10 6.88
N ARG A 145 11.11 8.90 6.28
CA ARG A 145 9.88 9.37 6.92
C ARG A 145 8.69 8.57 6.39
N LEU A 146 7.78 8.21 7.29
CA LEU A 146 6.46 7.71 6.90
C LEU A 146 5.53 8.91 6.72
N GLU A 147 5.05 9.11 5.50
CA GLU A 147 4.05 10.13 5.22
C GLU A 147 2.70 9.50 4.88
N ALA A 148 1.63 10.18 5.33
CA ALA A 148 0.28 9.86 4.94
C ALA A 148 0.13 10.02 3.42
N MET A 149 -0.68 9.17 2.80
CA MET A 149 -0.84 9.22 1.35
C MET A 149 -1.50 10.52 0.91
N THR A 150 -0.84 11.24 0.00
CA THR A 150 -1.38 12.48 -0.58
C THR A 150 -2.48 12.16 -1.58
N ALA A 151 -3.40 13.11 -1.81
CA ALA A 151 -4.46 12.95 -2.81
C ALA A 151 -3.90 12.75 -4.24
N GLU A 152 -2.76 13.35 -4.55
CA GLU A 152 -2.08 13.20 -5.84
C GLU A 152 -1.51 11.79 -6.02
N PHE A 153 -0.82 11.26 -5.00
CA PHE A 153 -0.31 9.89 -5.01
C PHE A 153 -1.46 8.88 -5.09
N TRP A 154 -2.53 9.11 -4.33
CA TRP A 154 -3.74 8.29 -4.39
C TRP A 154 -4.33 8.22 -5.80
N ARG A 155 -4.48 9.38 -6.44
CA ARG A 155 -4.98 9.49 -7.81
C ARG A 155 -4.09 8.74 -8.79
N ALA A 156 -2.77 8.85 -8.66
CA ALA A 156 -1.82 8.13 -9.52
C ALA A 156 -1.96 6.61 -9.37
N CYS A 157 -2.16 6.11 -8.14
CA CYS A 157 -2.43 4.69 -7.90
C CYS A 157 -3.73 4.23 -8.56
N LEU A 158 -4.81 4.99 -8.41
CA LEU A 158 -6.10 4.67 -9.03
C LEU A 158 -6.01 4.68 -10.57
N GLN A 159 -5.32 5.66 -11.15
CA GLN A 159 -5.10 5.73 -12.59
C GLN A 159 -4.27 4.55 -13.10
N ALA A 160 -3.18 4.21 -12.40
CA ALA A 160 -2.35 3.06 -12.73
C ALA A 160 -3.14 1.74 -12.65
N TRP A 161 -4.01 1.60 -11.65
CA TRP A 161 -4.88 0.44 -11.54
C TRP A 161 -5.90 0.37 -12.68
N ARG A 162 -6.58 1.50 -12.97
CA ARG A 162 -7.57 1.58 -14.05
C ARG A 162 -7.00 1.18 -15.41
N ILE A 163 -5.77 1.60 -15.72
CA ILE A 163 -5.08 1.24 -16.97
C ILE A 163 -4.81 -0.28 -17.06
N ARG A 164 -4.62 -0.96 -15.93
CA ARG A 164 -4.36 -2.40 -15.84
C ARG A 164 -5.62 -3.25 -15.92
N LEU A 165 -6.82 -2.65 -15.84
CA LEU A 165 -8.05 -3.40 -16.00
C LEU A 165 -8.09 -4.05 -17.40
N PRO A 166 -8.47 -5.33 -17.51
CA PRO A 166 -8.68 -5.95 -18.80
C PRO A 166 -9.75 -5.15 -19.54
N ARG A 167 -9.44 -4.63 -20.73
CA ARG A 167 -10.48 -4.09 -21.59
C ARG A 167 -11.31 -5.26 -22.08
N GLN A 168 -12.60 -5.28 -21.76
CA GLN A 168 -13.50 -6.22 -22.41
C GLN A 168 -13.40 -5.98 -23.92
N ALA A 169 -12.98 -6.99 -24.66
CA ALA A 169 -13.13 -6.97 -26.10
C ALA A 169 -14.63 -6.97 -26.33
N THR A 170 -15.20 -5.81 -26.70
CA THR A 170 -16.59 -5.67 -27.11
C THR A 170 -16.89 -6.80 -28.09
N SER A 171 -17.64 -7.80 -27.63
CA SER A 171 -18.16 -8.87 -28.47
C SER A 171 -19.06 -8.19 -29.48
N ARG A 172 -18.52 -8.02 -30.69
CA ARG A 172 -19.24 -7.52 -31.85
C ARG A 172 -20.52 -8.35 -31.97
N PRO A 173 -21.72 -7.76 -31.98
CA PRO A 173 -22.93 -8.54 -32.18
C PRO A 173 -22.83 -9.18 -33.56
N THR A 174 -22.73 -10.51 -33.59
CA THR A 174 -22.87 -11.28 -34.81
C THR A 174 -24.31 -11.11 -35.24
N SER A 175 -24.55 -10.19 -36.19
CA SER A 175 -25.86 -10.07 -36.84
C SER A 175 -26.26 -11.46 -37.35
N PRO A 176 -27.47 -11.94 -37.05
CA PRO A 176 -28.02 -13.06 -37.79
C PRO A 176 -28.23 -12.60 -39.24
N GLU A 177 -27.53 -13.24 -40.18
CA GLU A 177 -27.84 -13.11 -41.61
C GLU A 177 -29.26 -13.66 -41.86
N PRO A 178 -30.02 -13.05 -42.79
CA PRO A 178 -31.41 -13.39 -43.08
C PRO A 178 -31.59 -14.74 -43.78
#